data_AF-A0A1E2S0J7-F1
#
_entry.id   AF-A0A1E2S0J7-F1
#
_cell.length_a   1.000
_cell.length_b   1.000
_cell.length_c   1.000
_cell.angle_alpha   90.00
_cell.angle_beta   90.00
_cell.angle_gamma   90.00
#
_symmetry.space_group_name_H-M   'P 1'
#
loop_
_entity.id
_entity.type
_entity.pdbx_description
1 polymer ?
#
loop_
_entity_poly.entity_id
_entity_poly.type
_entity_poly.pdbx_seq_one_letter_code
_entity_poly.pdbx_strand_id
1 'polypeptide(L)'
;MACCAFLIVLFTPFVMAARCLRRRTNSIPSSGVAWRPAPTVTPGPDRALEPIGPTWRRGGATRLRSFSFAVEGLAFVVRTQPNMRFHLVAATGAVLASTAVGLDAGEWLWVIAAIASVLAAECLNTAIEYLCDVVCPERSMAVKRAKDVAAGVVLIFAMTAVVVGAIIFIPKFIDPLSPKGFPTSSVLCRSGDAPTNANGLPGVR
;
A
#
# COMPACT_ATOMS: atom_id res chain seq x y z
N MET A 1 14.93 -25.06 2.70
CA MET A 1 14.57 -24.37 1.42
C MET A 1 13.67 -23.13 1.60
N ALA A 2 12.95 -22.97 2.71
CA ALA A 2 12.12 -21.78 2.97
C ALA A 2 12.89 -20.45 3.20
N CYS A 3 14.18 -20.52 3.54
CA CYS A 3 14.98 -19.34 3.91
C CYS A 3 15.23 -18.37 2.73
N CYS A 4 15.41 -18.87 1.50
CA CYS A 4 15.73 -18.03 0.35
C CYS A 4 14.51 -17.23 -0.16
N ALA A 5 13.30 -17.80 -0.10
CA ALA A 5 12.07 -17.11 -0.51
C ALA A 5 11.76 -15.93 0.44
N PHE A 6 12.04 -16.10 1.73
CA PHE A 6 11.83 -15.09 2.76
C PHE A 6 12.76 -13.87 2.58
N LEU A 7 14.05 -14.13 2.27
CA LEU A 7 15.01 -13.09 1.97
C LEU A 7 14.68 -12.33 0.67
N ILE A 8 14.16 -13.02 -0.34
CA ILE A 8 13.72 -12.36 -1.58
C ILE A 8 12.57 -11.40 -1.30
N VAL A 9 11.57 -11.78 -0.49
CA VAL A 9 10.41 -10.94 -0.15
C VAL A 9 10.80 -9.75 0.75
N LEU A 10 11.78 -9.89 1.64
CA LEU A 10 12.26 -8.80 2.50
C LEU A 10 13.14 -7.79 1.76
N PHE A 11 13.99 -8.24 0.83
CA PHE A 11 14.98 -7.37 0.17
C PHE A 11 14.47 -6.72 -1.12
N THR A 12 13.45 -7.27 -1.76
CA THR A 12 12.91 -6.70 -3.01
C THR A 12 12.27 -5.34 -2.91
N PRO A 13 11.52 -4.94 -1.86
CA PRO A 13 11.07 -3.55 -1.74
C PRO A 13 12.25 -2.57 -1.67
N PHE A 14 13.38 -2.98 -1.08
CA PHE A 14 14.62 -2.20 -1.01
C PHE A 14 15.28 -2.07 -2.40
N VAL A 15 15.36 -3.18 -3.16
CA VAL A 15 15.92 -3.20 -4.52
C VAL A 15 15.04 -2.41 -5.50
N MET A 16 13.72 -2.43 -5.33
CA MET A 16 12.77 -1.72 -6.20
C MET A 16 12.73 -0.22 -5.90
N ALA A 17 12.79 0.18 -4.62
CA ALA A 17 13.01 1.56 -4.21
C ALA A 17 14.32 2.12 -4.80
N ALA A 18 15.41 1.34 -4.71
CA ALA A 18 16.70 1.72 -5.29
C ALA A 18 16.66 1.84 -6.82
N ARG A 19 15.92 0.98 -7.53
CA ARG A 19 15.75 1.04 -8.99
C ARG A 19 14.88 2.21 -9.45
N CYS A 20 13.83 2.54 -8.71
CA CYS A 20 12.97 3.68 -8.98
C CYS A 20 13.74 5.00 -8.80
N LEU A 21 14.50 5.12 -7.71
CA LEU A 21 15.40 6.25 -7.46
C LEU A 21 16.46 6.40 -8.57
N ARG A 22 17.05 5.28 -9.02
CA ARG A 22 18.11 5.28 -10.06
C ARG A 22 17.61 5.65 -11.47
N ARG A 23 16.35 5.35 -11.84
CA ARG A 23 15.79 5.81 -13.14
C ARG A 23 15.42 7.30 -13.13
N ARG A 24 15.08 7.87 -11.96
CA ARG A 24 14.72 9.29 -11.79
C ARG A 24 15.92 10.24 -11.88
N THR A 25 17.10 9.83 -11.43
CA THR A 25 18.31 10.68 -11.50
C THR A 25 18.91 10.72 -12.91
N ASN A 26 18.79 9.64 -13.68
CA ASN A 26 19.38 9.56 -15.02
C ASN A 26 18.54 10.22 -16.14
N SER A 27 17.32 10.66 -15.84
CA SER A 27 16.42 11.31 -16.82
C SER A 27 16.35 12.84 -16.66
N ILE A 28 17.15 13.42 -15.77
CA ILE A 28 17.33 14.87 -15.64
C ILE A 28 18.52 15.26 -16.54
N PRO A 29 18.31 15.83 -17.73
CA PRO A 29 19.41 16.40 -18.49
C PRO A 29 20.05 17.53 -17.65
N SER A 30 21.35 17.45 -17.45
CA SER A 30 22.16 18.42 -16.70
C SER A 30 22.33 19.76 -17.42
N SER A 31 21.83 19.90 -18.65
CA SER A 31 21.81 21.16 -19.37
C SER A 31 20.70 22.06 -18.83
N GLY A 32 21.04 23.29 -18.46
CA GLY A 32 20.13 24.35 -17.99
C GLY A 32 19.08 24.76 -19.02
N VAL A 33 18.10 23.88 -19.27
CA VAL A 33 16.90 24.19 -20.03
C VAL A 33 16.05 25.08 -19.15
N ALA A 34 16.05 26.37 -19.47
CA ALA A 34 15.18 27.36 -18.85
C ALA A 34 13.73 26.89 -18.97
N TRP A 35 13.11 26.64 -17.81
CA TRP A 35 11.68 26.39 -17.69
C TRP A 35 10.95 27.58 -18.29
N ARG A 36 10.33 27.41 -19.45
CA ARG A 36 9.43 28.43 -19.99
C ARG A 36 8.17 28.40 -19.13
N PRO A 37 7.74 29.52 -18.53
CA PRO A 37 6.42 29.57 -17.92
C PRO A 37 5.38 29.27 -19.02
N ALA A 38 4.37 28.47 -18.67
CA ALA A 38 3.25 28.21 -19.56
C ALA A 38 2.67 29.54 -20.04
N PRO A 39 2.40 29.73 -21.34
CA PRO A 39 1.83 30.97 -21.84
C PRO A 39 0.52 31.23 -21.10
N THR A 40 0.40 32.43 -20.52
CA THR A 40 -0.82 32.87 -19.84
C THR A 40 -1.93 32.90 -20.87
N VAL A 41 -2.78 31.88 -20.89
CA VAL A 41 -3.98 31.89 -21.72
C VAL A 41 -4.95 32.87 -21.08
N THR A 42 -4.88 34.15 -21.48
CA THR A 42 -5.96 35.10 -21.21
C THR A 42 -7.17 34.64 -22.02
N PRO A 43 -8.33 34.34 -21.39
CA PRO A 43 -9.54 34.06 -22.14
C PRO A 43 -9.91 35.32 -22.95
N GLY A 44 -10.07 35.18 -24.26
CA GLY A 44 -10.66 36.22 -25.09
C GLY A 44 -12.13 36.48 -24.68
N PRO A 45 -12.67 37.69 -24.96
CA PRO A 45 -14.02 38.09 -24.57
C PRO A 45 -15.14 37.28 -25.25
N ASP A 46 -14.80 36.44 -26.22
CA ASP A 46 -15.66 35.61 -27.05
C ASP A 46 -15.76 34.14 -26.58
N ARG A 47 -14.95 33.69 -25.61
CA ARG A 47 -15.14 32.38 -24.97
C ARG A 47 -16.24 32.45 -23.92
N ALA A 48 -17.48 32.65 -24.36
CA ALA A 48 -18.62 32.14 -23.64
C ALA A 48 -18.38 30.64 -23.40
N LEU A 49 -18.58 30.18 -22.17
CA LEU A 49 -18.37 28.82 -21.70
C LEU A 49 -18.94 27.79 -22.69
N GLU A 50 -18.09 27.27 -23.57
CA GLU A 50 -18.40 26.07 -24.35
C GLU A 50 -18.86 24.99 -23.36
N PRO A 51 -20.03 24.38 -23.54
CA PRO A 51 -20.52 23.37 -22.62
C PRO A 51 -19.49 22.25 -22.56
N ILE A 52 -18.95 22.02 -21.37
CA ILE A 52 -18.06 20.90 -21.08
C ILE A 52 -18.74 19.65 -21.65
N GLY A 53 -18.05 18.94 -22.55
CA GLY A 53 -18.55 17.80 -23.33
C GLY A 53 -19.25 16.73 -22.48
N PRO A 54 -19.83 15.70 -23.15
CA PRO A 54 -20.96 14.91 -22.66
C PRO A 54 -20.95 14.72 -21.15
N THR A 55 -21.89 15.38 -20.46
CA THR A 55 -22.08 15.18 -19.02
C THR A 55 -22.18 13.67 -18.80
N TRP A 56 -21.30 13.11 -17.97
CA TRP A 56 -21.36 11.70 -17.59
C TRP A 56 -22.64 11.49 -16.76
N ARG A 57 -23.81 11.44 -17.42
CA ARG A 57 -25.07 10.98 -16.85
C ARG A 57 -24.90 9.49 -16.59
N ARG A 58 -24.31 9.17 -15.45
CA ARG A 58 -24.28 7.83 -14.89
C ARG A 58 -25.72 7.47 -14.50
N GLY A 59 -26.46 6.89 -15.45
CA GLY A 59 -27.66 6.13 -15.13
C GLY A 59 -27.30 5.09 -14.06
N GLY A 60 -28.11 5.03 -13.00
CA GLY A 60 -27.82 4.29 -11.77
C GLY A 60 -27.18 2.93 -12.02
N ALA A 61 -25.88 2.83 -11.76
CA ALA A 61 -25.16 1.58 -11.88
C ALA A 61 -25.64 0.64 -10.77
N THR A 62 -26.29 -0.45 -11.15
CA THR A 62 -26.57 -1.58 -10.26
C THR A 62 -25.27 -1.97 -9.56
N ARG A 63 -25.30 -2.32 -8.26
CA ARG A 63 -24.09 -2.60 -7.46
C ARG A 63 -23.12 -3.58 -8.16
N LEU A 64 -23.67 -4.57 -8.86
CA LEU A 64 -22.94 -5.56 -9.66
C LEU A 64 -22.05 -4.93 -10.76
N ARG A 65 -22.51 -3.84 -11.38
CA ARG A 65 -21.76 -3.13 -12.42
C ARG A 65 -20.58 -2.35 -11.85
N SER A 66 -20.71 -1.80 -10.64
CA SER A 66 -19.60 -1.15 -9.92
C SER A 66 -18.47 -2.13 -9.57
N PHE A 67 -18.80 -3.37 -9.21
CA PHE A 67 -17.79 -4.42 -9.01
C PHE A 67 -17.07 -4.76 -10.31
N SER A 68 -17.78 -4.88 -11.42
CA SER A 68 -17.17 -5.12 -12.73
C SER A 68 -16.13 -4.05 -13.08
N PHE A 69 -16.44 -2.77 -12.83
CA PHE A 69 -15.49 -1.68 -13.06
C PHE A 69 -14.27 -1.74 -12.14
N ALA A 70 -14.45 -2.10 -10.87
CA ALA A 70 -13.33 -2.25 -9.93
C ALA A 70 -12.40 -3.41 -10.35
N VAL A 71 -12.96 -4.53 -10.79
CA VAL A 71 -12.19 -5.69 -11.27
C VAL A 71 -11.45 -5.34 -12.56
N GLU A 72 -12.09 -4.63 -13.49
CA GLU A 72 -11.45 -4.17 -14.72
C GLU A 72 -10.30 -3.21 -14.43
N GLY A 73 -10.48 -2.28 -13.49
CA GLY A 73 -9.41 -1.38 -13.02
C GLY A 73 -8.23 -2.14 -12.42
N LEU A 74 -8.49 -3.15 -11.57
CA LEU A 74 -7.42 -3.98 -11.01
C LEU A 74 -6.69 -4.76 -12.11
N ALA A 75 -7.42 -5.38 -13.03
CA ALA A 75 -6.84 -6.12 -14.15
C ALA A 75 -5.98 -5.23 -15.06
N PHE A 76 -6.39 -3.97 -15.26
CA PHE A 76 -5.61 -2.98 -15.98
C PHE A 76 -4.28 -2.67 -15.28
N VAL A 77 -4.28 -2.41 -13.97
CA VAL A 77 -3.04 -2.12 -13.21
C VAL A 77 -2.10 -3.33 -13.24
N VAL A 78 -2.62 -4.55 -13.06
CA VAL A 78 -1.81 -5.78 -13.12
C VAL A 78 -1.17 -5.99 -14.50
N ARG A 79 -1.89 -5.66 -15.58
CA ARG A 79 -1.37 -5.82 -16.95
C ARG A 79 -0.40 -4.71 -17.34
N THR A 80 -0.58 -3.48 -16.88
CA THR A 80 0.22 -2.34 -17.32
C THR A 80 1.44 -2.10 -16.43
N GLN A 81 1.35 -2.34 -15.12
CA GLN A 81 2.39 -1.97 -14.18
C GLN A 81 3.27 -3.16 -13.77
N PRO A 82 4.59 -3.12 -14.07
CA PRO A 82 5.50 -4.20 -13.68
C PRO A 82 5.67 -4.29 -12.16
N ASN A 83 5.62 -3.16 -11.46
CA ASN A 83 5.70 -3.09 -10.00
C ASN A 83 4.51 -3.81 -9.33
N MET A 84 3.29 -3.67 -9.87
CA MET A 84 2.12 -4.41 -9.38
C MET A 84 2.34 -5.93 -9.47
N ARG A 85 2.86 -6.43 -10.61
CA ARG A 85 3.16 -7.87 -10.76
C ARG A 85 4.19 -8.34 -9.75
N PHE A 86 5.19 -7.50 -9.49
CA PHE A 86 6.20 -7.77 -8.47
C PHE A 86 5.57 -7.90 -7.08
N HIS A 87 4.72 -6.95 -6.69
CA HIS A 87 4.00 -6.98 -5.41
C HIS A 87 3.07 -8.19 -5.29
N LEU A 88 2.41 -8.61 -6.37
CA LEU A 88 1.59 -9.83 -6.39
C LEU A 88 2.42 -11.09 -6.16
N VAL A 89 3.58 -11.23 -6.81
CA VAL A 89 4.48 -12.38 -6.57
C VAL A 89 4.96 -12.40 -5.12
N ALA A 90 5.33 -11.26 -4.56
CA ALA A 90 5.71 -11.13 -3.16
C ALA A 90 4.55 -11.50 -2.21
N ALA A 91 3.33 -11.05 -2.52
CA ALA A 91 2.13 -11.39 -1.76
C ALA A 91 1.84 -12.90 -1.79
N THR A 92 1.93 -13.54 -2.97
CA THR A 92 1.80 -15.00 -3.08
C THR A 92 2.84 -15.72 -2.25
N GLY A 93 4.11 -15.27 -2.29
CA GLY A 93 5.17 -15.82 -1.46
C GLY A 93 4.89 -15.70 0.04
N ALA A 94 4.39 -14.55 0.48
CA ALA A 94 3.99 -14.33 1.87
C ALA A 94 2.85 -15.27 2.31
N VAL A 95 1.82 -15.44 1.47
CA VAL A 95 0.71 -16.37 1.74
C VAL A 95 1.20 -17.83 1.87
N LEU A 96 2.07 -18.27 0.96
CA LEU A 96 2.64 -19.63 1.01
C LEU A 96 3.55 -19.82 2.23
N ALA A 97 4.30 -18.79 2.63
CA ALA A 97 5.09 -18.83 3.86
C ALA A 97 4.19 -18.90 5.10
N SER A 98 3.09 -18.14 5.13
CA SER A 98 2.11 -18.15 6.21
C SER A 98 1.46 -19.53 6.41
N THR A 99 1.10 -20.20 5.31
CA THR A 99 0.53 -21.56 5.39
C THR A 99 1.58 -22.58 5.83
N ALA A 100 2.82 -22.47 5.36
CA ALA A 100 3.91 -23.38 5.72
C ALA A 100 4.32 -23.28 7.21
N VAL A 101 4.30 -22.07 7.78
CA VAL A 101 4.63 -21.83 9.20
C VAL A 101 3.45 -22.15 10.12
N GLY A 102 2.23 -22.20 9.59
CA GLY A 102 1.04 -22.52 10.36
C GLY A 102 0.61 -21.37 11.28
N LEU A 103 0.49 -20.17 10.71
CA LEU A 103 0.05 -18.96 11.41
C LEU A 103 -1.37 -19.09 11.99
N ASP A 104 -1.59 -18.44 13.14
CA ASP A 104 -2.90 -18.28 13.77
C ASP A 104 -3.78 -17.24 13.05
N ALA A 105 -5.09 -17.24 13.32
CA ALA A 105 -6.04 -16.30 12.73
C ALA A 105 -5.65 -14.82 12.94
N GLY A 106 -5.11 -14.47 14.12
CA GLY A 106 -4.64 -13.11 14.39
C GLY A 106 -3.43 -12.70 13.54
N GLU A 107 -2.48 -13.62 13.36
CA GLU A 107 -1.30 -13.41 12.51
C GLU A 107 -1.68 -13.31 11.03
N TRP A 108 -2.65 -14.12 10.58
CA TRP A 108 -3.23 -14.04 9.24
C TRP A 108 -3.85 -12.68 8.95
N LEU A 109 -4.60 -12.11 9.90
CA LEU A 109 -5.23 -10.80 9.73
C LEU A 109 -4.18 -9.72 9.43
N TRP A 110 -3.06 -9.72 10.16
CA TRP A 110 -1.97 -8.78 9.95
C TRP A 110 -1.24 -8.98 8.62
N VAL A 111 -1.00 -10.23 8.21
CA VAL A 111 -0.41 -10.53 6.89
C VAL A 111 -1.31 -10.07 5.76
N ILE A 112 -2.61 -10.37 5.84
CA ILE A 112 -3.60 -9.94 4.84
C ILE A 112 -3.69 -8.41 4.79
N ALA A 113 -3.74 -7.75 5.94
CA ALA A 113 -3.77 -6.29 6.02
C ALA A 113 -2.51 -5.67 5.40
N ALA A 114 -1.32 -6.22 5.70
CA ALA A 114 -0.07 -5.76 5.13
C ALA A 114 -0.07 -5.89 3.58
N ILE A 115 -0.45 -7.06 3.05
CA ILE A 115 -0.54 -7.29 1.61
C ILE A 115 -1.55 -6.32 0.96
N ALA A 116 -2.75 -6.22 1.52
CA ALA A 116 -3.80 -5.36 0.99
C ALA A 116 -3.36 -3.89 0.97
N SER A 117 -2.66 -3.44 2.01
CA SER A 117 -2.18 -2.06 2.11
C SER A 117 -1.15 -1.70 1.04
N VAL A 118 -0.22 -2.62 0.74
CA VAL A 118 0.80 -2.44 -0.32
C VAL A 118 0.16 -2.40 -1.71
N LEU A 119 -0.75 -3.33 -1.99
CA LEU A 119 -1.46 -3.37 -3.27
C LEU A 119 -2.34 -2.14 -3.47
N ALA A 120 -3.03 -1.68 -2.42
CA ALA A 120 -3.82 -0.46 -2.46
C ALA A 120 -2.96 0.78 -2.72
N ALA A 121 -1.79 0.88 -2.07
CA ALA A 121 -0.85 1.98 -2.30
C ALA A 121 -0.33 1.99 -3.74
N GLU A 122 0.00 0.82 -4.30
CA GLU A 122 0.47 0.70 -5.69
C GLU A 122 -0.62 1.08 -6.71
N CYS A 123 -1.86 0.66 -6.48
CA CYS A 123 -3.02 1.08 -7.27
C CYS A 123 -3.20 2.60 -7.21
N LEU A 124 -3.09 3.20 -6.02
CA LEU A 124 -3.22 4.64 -5.84
C LEU A 124 -2.08 5.40 -6.53
N ASN A 125 -0.84 4.93 -6.43
CA ASN A 125 0.31 5.49 -7.14
C ASN A 125 0.04 5.50 -8.65
N THR A 126 -0.41 4.37 -9.19
CA THR A 126 -0.75 4.23 -10.60
C THR A 126 -1.86 5.21 -11.02
N ALA A 127 -2.92 5.33 -10.23
CA ALA A 127 -4.01 6.26 -10.51
C ALA A 127 -3.55 7.72 -10.51
N ILE A 128 -2.70 8.12 -9.56
CA ILE A 128 -2.11 9.46 -9.50
C ILE A 128 -1.20 9.71 -10.70
N GLU A 129 -0.38 8.73 -11.09
CA GLU A 129 0.47 8.84 -12.27
C GLU A 129 -0.34 9.10 -13.54
N TYR A 130 -1.40 8.31 -13.78
CA TYR A 130 -2.31 8.51 -14.92
C TYR A 130 -3.01 9.86 -14.88
N LEU A 131 -3.52 10.28 -13.72
CA LEU A 131 -4.17 11.59 -13.58
C LEU A 131 -3.20 12.73 -13.90
N CYS A 132 -1.98 12.66 -13.37
CA CYS A 132 -0.96 13.66 -13.64
C CYS A 132 -0.57 13.73 -15.12
N ASP A 133 -0.48 12.60 -15.81
CA ASP A 133 -0.15 12.55 -17.24
C ASP A 133 -1.26 13.14 -18.12
N VAL A 134 -2.52 13.03 -17.69
CA VAL A 134 -3.66 13.64 -18.39
C VAL A 134 -3.77 15.14 -18.11
N VAL A 135 -3.57 15.56 -16.85
CA VAL A 135 -3.75 16.97 -16.44
C VAL A 135 -2.59 17.86 -16.88
N CYS A 136 -1.37 17.34 -16.90
CA CYS A 136 -0.17 18.09 -17.29
C CYS A 136 0.66 17.27 -18.28
N PRO A 137 0.31 17.30 -19.58
CA PRO A 137 1.06 16.58 -20.61
C PRO A 137 2.47 17.17 -20.81
N GLU A 138 2.66 18.45 -20.46
CA GLU A 138 3.96 19.09 -20.42
C GLU A 138 4.69 18.80 -19.09
N ARG A 139 6.01 18.60 -19.15
CA ARG A 139 6.81 18.29 -17.96
C ARG A 139 6.79 19.47 -16.99
N SER A 140 6.15 19.29 -15.83
CA SER A 140 6.09 20.26 -14.73
C SER A 140 6.82 19.76 -13.48
N MET A 141 7.53 20.66 -12.80
CA MET A 141 8.19 20.36 -11.52
C MET A 141 7.19 20.00 -10.42
N ALA A 142 5.98 20.56 -10.46
CA ALA A 142 4.92 20.23 -9.51
C ALA A 142 4.44 18.78 -9.68
N VAL A 143 4.23 18.35 -10.93
CA VAL A 143 3.83 16.97 -11.23
C VAL A 143 4.93 15.98 -10.83
N LYS A 144 6.19 16.33 -11.07
CA LYS A 144 7.32 15.49 -10.62
C LYS A 144 7.26 15.23 -9.11
N ARG A 145 7.05 16.29 -8.32
CA ARG A 145 6.92 16.22 -6.85
C ARG A 145 5.69 15.42 -6.42
N ALA A 146 4.55 15.60 -7.07
CA ALA A 146 3.34 14.83 -6.79
C ALA A 146 3.58 13.33 -7.00
N LYS A 147 4.21 12.95 -8.12
CA LYS A 147 4.59 11.56 -8.39
C LYS A 147 5.65 11.02 -7.43
N ASP A 148 6.59 11.86 -6.98
CA ASP A 148 7.58 11.47 -5.96
C ASP A 148 6.89 11.11 -4.64
N VAL A 149 5.93 11.94 -4.20
CA VAL A 149 5.17 11.72 -2.97
C VAL A 149 4.33 10.44 -3.08
N ALA A 150 3.66 10.22 -4.21
CA ALA A 150 2.89 9.01 -4.45
C ALA A 150 3.76 7.74 -4.35
N ALA A 151 4.96 7.75 -4.96
CA ALA A 151 5.91 6.66 -4.82
C ALA A 151 6.42 6.49 -3.37
N GLY A 152 6.58 7.59 -2.64
CA GLY A 152 6.94 7.57 -1.22
C GLY A 152 5.89 6.87 -0.35
N VAL A 153 4.60 7.01 -0.67
CA VAL A 153 3.51 6.29 0.04
C VAL A 153 3.65 4.78 -0.14
N VAL A 154 3.90 4.30 -1.37
CA VAL A 154 4.14 2.87 -1.64
C VAL A 154 5.32 2.36 -0.82
N LEU A 155 6.40 3.14 -0.72
CA LEU A 155 7.59 2.78 0.07
C LEU A 155 7.25 2.61 1.55
N ILE A 156 6.47 3.53 2.13
CA ILE A 156 6.05 3.45 3.55
C ILE A 156 5.26 2.17 3.79
N PHE A 157 4.28 1.85 2.94
CA PHE A 157 3.50 0.61 3.08
C PHE A 157 4.36 -0.65 2.91
N ALA A 158 5.30 -0.63 1.96
CA ALA A 158 6.23 -1.73 1.77
C ALA A 158 7.14 -1.96 2.99
N MET A 159 7.65 -0.89 3.60
CA MET A 159 8.43 -0.98 4.84
C MET A 159 7.59 -1.51 6.01
N THR A 160 6.35 -1.03 6.15
CA THR A 160 5.42 -1.54 7.17
C THR A 160 5.15 -3.04 6.98
N ALA A 161 4.93 -3.49 5.74
CA ALA A 161 4.73 -4.92 5.46
C ALA A 161 5.96 -5.77 5.82
N VAL A 162 7.17 -5.25 5.59
CA VAL A 162 8.42 -5.89 6.02
C VAL A 162 8.50 -6.00 7.53
N VAL A 163 8.18 -4.93 8.27
CA VAL A 163 8.18 -4.93 9.74
C VAL A 163 7.15 -5.90 10.31
N VAL A 164 5.92 -5.89 9.79
CA VAL A 164 4.86 -6.83 10.19
C VAL A 164 5.31 -8.27 9.93
N GLY A 165 5.87 -8.54 8.75
CA GLY A 165 6.42 -9.85 8.41
C GLY A 165 7.54 -10.27 9.37
N ALA A 166 8.47 -9.37 9.68
CA ALA A 166 9.55 -9.65 10.63
C ALA A 166 9.01 -10.02 12.02
N ILE A 167 8.04 -9.27 12.54
CA ILE A 167 7.42 -9.52 13.85
C ILE A 167 6.75 -10.91 13.91
N ILE A 168 6.09 -11.32 12.83
CA ILE A 168 5.34 -12.58 12.79
C ILE A 168 6.25 -13.77 12.53
N PHE A 169 7.12 -13.67 11.52
CA PHE A 169 7.86 -14.83 11.02
C PHE A 169 9.18 -15.10 11.77
N ILE A 170 9.90 -14.07 12.24
CA ILE A 170 11.17 -14.27 12.98
C ILE A 170 11.00 -15.19 14.20
N PRO A 171 10.06 -14.96 15.13
CA PRO A 171 9.92 -15.81 16.30
C PRO A 171 9.59 -17.26 15.93
N LYS A 172 8.82 -17.48 14.85
CA LYS A 172 8.45 -18.82 14.38
C LYS A 172 9.62 -19.58 13.74
N PHE A 173 10.60 -18.86 13.18
CA PHE A 173 11.82 -19.47 12.64
C PHE A 173 12.84 -19.81 13.72
N ILE A 174 12.92 -19.01 14.79
CA ILE A 174 13.86 -19.23 15.90
C ILE A 174 13.34 -20.33 16.82
N ASP A 175 12.07 -20.24 17.22
CA ASP A 175 11.41 -21.20 18.11
C ASP A 175 10.14 -21.75 17.45
N PRO A 176 10.24 -22.85 16.69
CA PRO A 176 9.09 -23.48 16.06
C PRO A 176 8.00 -23.94 17.05
N LEU A 177 8.36 -24.09 18.34
CA LEU A 177 7.46 -24.44 19.43
C LEU A 177 6.78 -23.21 20.07
N SER A 178 7.04 -22.00 19.57
CA SER A 178 6.43 -20.77 20.07
C SER A 178 4.89 -20.85 19.97
N PRO A 179 4.16 -20.52 21.06
CA PRO A 179 2.70 -20.61 21.08
C PRO A 179 2.08 -19.85 19.90
N LYS A 180 1.03 -20.45 19.33
CA LYS A 180 0.30 -19.88 18.19
C LYS A 180 -0.66 -18.82 18.73
N GLY A 181 -0.32 -17.55 18.55
CA GLY A 181 -1.19 -16.43 18.89
C GLY A 181 -0.43 -15.26 19.53
N PHE A 182 -0.83 -14.04 19.17
CA PHE A 182 -0.48 -12.86 19.97
C PHE A 182 -1.10 -13.03 21.37
N PRO A 183 -0.42 -12.61 22.45
CA PRO A 183 -1.01 -12.58 23.79
C PRO A 183 -2.11 -11.52 23.85
N THR A 184 -3.32 -11.84 23.38
CA THR A 184 -4.50 -10.97 23.43
C THR A 184 -5.26 -11.09 24.75
N SER A 185 -4.96 -12.07 25.60
CA SER A 185 -5.73 -12.35 26.83
C SER A 185 -5.07 -11.93 28.15
N SER A 186 -3.79 -11.55 28.18
CA SER A 186 -3.12 -11.22 29.46
C SER A 186 -3.23 -9.75 29.89
N VAL A 187 -3.81 -8.86 29.07
CA VAL A 187 -3.97 -7.44 29.41
C VAL A 187 -5.34 -7.13 30.03
N LEU A 188 -6.38 -7.93 29.75
CA LEU A 188 -7.75 -7.63 30.20
C LEU A 188 -8.21 -8.38 31.46
N CYS A 189 -7.44 -9.36 31.96
CA CYS A 189 -7.83 -10.15 33.14
C CYS A 189 -6.90 -9.93 34.34
N ARG A 190 -6.39 -8.70 34.53
CA ARG A 190 -5.68 -8.29 35.75
C ARG A 190 -6.34 -7.08 36.42
N SER A 191 -7.66 -7.02 36.36
CA SER A 191 -8.49 -6.10 37.14
C SER A 191 -9.56 -6.91 37.86
N GLY A 192 -9.27 -7.42 39.06
CA GLY A 192 -10.29 -8.13 39.82
C GLY A 192 -9.92 -8.83 41.13
N ASP A 193 -8.64 -8.99 41.50
CA ASP A 193 -8.32 -9.54 42.83
C ASP A 193 -8.31 -8.40 43.86
N ALA A 194 -9.49 -7.91 44.23
CA ALA A 194 -9.62 -7.13 45.46
C ALA A 194 -9.31 -8.07 46.64
N PRO A 195 -8.46 -7.70 47.61
CA PRO A 195 -8.21 -8.53 48.77
C PRO A 195 -9.53 -8.71 49.54
N THR A 196 -10.11 -9.90 49.45
CA THR A 196 -11.18 -10.32 50.35
C THR A 196 -10.60 -10.50 51.74
N ASN A 197 -11.32 -10.06 52.78
CA ASN A 197 -10.94 -10.37 54.16
C ASN A 197 -11.05 -11.89 54.42
N ALA A 198 -10.61 -12.35 55.60
CA ALA A 198 -10.67 -13.77 55.98
C ALA A 198 -12.10 -14.38 55.97
N ASN A 199 -13.14 -13.57 55.79
CA ASN A 199 -14.55 -13.97 55.72
C ASN A 199 -15.14 -13.88 54.28
N GLY A 200 -14.33 -13.60 53.26
CA GLY A 200 -14.75 -13.64 51.86
C GLY A 200 -15.67 -12.50 51.40
N LEU A 201 -15.80 -11.41 52.15
CA LEU A 201 -16.63 -10.26 51.77
C LEU A 201 -15.79 -9.15 51.10
N PRO A 202 -16.34 -8.46 50.07
CA PRO A 202 -15.66 -7.33 49.44
C PRO A 202 -15.45 -6.21 50.46
N GLY A 203 -14.22 -5.70 50.59
CA GLY A 203 -13.87 -4.64 51.52
C GLY A 203 -14.63 -3.35 51.21
N VAL A 204 -15.67 -3.05 51.98
CA VAL A 204 -16.34 -1.74 51.96
C VAL A 204 -15.48 -0.80 52.80
N ARG A 205 -15.00 0.28 52.17
CA ARG A 205 -14.33 1.39 52.86
C ARG A 205 -15.33 2.23 53.63
#